data_AF-A0A8J4Y3H8-F1
#
_entry.id   AF-A0A8J4Y3H8-F1
#
_cell.length_a   1.000
_cell.length_b   1.000
_cell.length_c   1.000
_cell.angle_alpha   90.00
_cell.angle_beta   90.00
_cell.angle_gamma   90.00
#
_symmetry.space_group_name_H-M   'P 1'
#
loop_
_entity.id
_entity.type
_entity.pdbx_description
1 polymer ?
#
loop_
_entity_poly.entity_id
_entity_poly.type
_entity_poly.pdbx_seq_one_letter_code
_entity_poly.pdbx_strand_id
1 'polypeptide(L)'
;MSKAIYSLKVWLFRRQFKLTAKEEKGLREMCCFVVLVYLEWWFTAPSAVQAPRHDLNLMKALLNYSTTNSAISTATSEKLQRHLWYLSEELVGLTLFDEDVSLAMKRRMLESMKRQVEDEDEEPLKRCNRDLATLAVSQLDLFASPKTVRLFEKLHLATDFLEADPSSWGTNQTFLAAQDQLKTLKVVNDHAERG
;
A
#
# COMPACT_ATOMS: atom_id res chain seq x y z
N MET A 1 -11.27 11.37 -3.18
CA MET A 1 -11.86 11.78 -1.91
C MET A 1 -13.02 12.79 -1.97
N SER A 2 -12.92 13.95 -2.62
CA SER A 2 -13.99 14.98 -2.54
C SER A 2 -15.37 14.44 -2.91
N LYS A 3 -15.45 13.62 -3.97
CA LYS A 3 -16.67 12.91 -4.39
C LYS A 3 -17.17 11.91 -3.34
N ALA A 4 -16.27 11.19 -2.66
CA ALA A 4 -16.63 10.25 -1.60
C ALA A 4 -17.26 10.97 -0.40
N ILE A 5 -16.64 12.07 0.06
CA ILE A 5 -17.19 12.92 1.13
C ILE A 5 -18.54 13.51 0.71
N TYR A 6 -18.64 13.98 -0.53
CA TYR A 6 -19.89 14.50 -1.07
C TYR A 6 -20.99 13.44 -1.07
N SER A 7 -20.69 12.21 -1.52
CA SER A 7 -21.62 11.08 -1.47
C SER A 7 -22.12 10.81 -0.05
N LEU A 8 -21.21 10.76 0.94
CA LEU A 8 -21.58 10.60 2.34
C LEU A 8 -22.51 11.72 2.83
N LYS A 9 -22.19 12.97 2.49
CA LYS A 9 -23.02 14.13 2.84
C LYS A 9 -24.42 14.04 2.22
N VAL A 10 -24.52 13.75 0.93
CA VAL A 10 -25.81 13.59 0.25
C VAL A 10 -26.60 12.45 0.89
N TRP A 11 -25.95 11.35 1.28
CA TRP A 11 -26.61 10.22 1.94
C TRP A 11 -27.19 10.58 3.32
N LEU A 12 -26.43 11.34 4.12
CA LEU A 12 -26.88 11.83 5.44
C LEU A 12 -28.11 12.73 5.32
N PHE A 13 -28.11 13.63 4.35
CA PHE A 13 -29.21 14.58 4.11
C PHE A 13 -30.19 14.13 3.02
N ARG A 14 -30.19 12.84 2.64
CA ARG A 14 -30.89 12.35 1.43
C ARG A 14 -32.37 12.71 1.36
N ARG A 15 -33.03 12.88 2.51
CA ARG A 15 -34.44 13.32 2.61
C ARG A 15 -34.69 14.75 2.11
N GLN A 16 -33.64 15.57 2.03
CA GLN A 16 -33.70 16.94 1.50
C GLN A 16 -33.51 16.97 -0.03
N PHE A 17 -33.15 15.84 -0.65
CA PHE A 17 -32.90 15.72 -2.09
C PHE A 17 -33.99 14.88 -2.75
N LYS A 18 -34.32 15.21 -4.00
CA LYS A 18 -35.22 14.40 -4.84
C LYS A 18 -34.40 13.37 -5.61
N LEU A 19 -34.01 12.29 -4.94
CA LEU A 19 -33.26 11.19 -5.56
C LEU A 19 -34.24 10.20 -6.20
N THR A 20 -33.91 9.74 -7.40
CA THR A 20 -34.55 8.56 -7.98
C THR A 20 -34.12 7.31 -7.22
N ALA A 21 -34.90 6.23 -7.29
CA ALA A 21 -34.54 4.95 -6.65
C ALA A 21 -33.17 4.41 -7.11
N LYS A 22 -32.81 4.67 -8.38
CA LYS A 22 -31.49 4.29 -8.94
C LYS A 22 -30.36 5.09 -8.30
N GLU A 23 -30.53 6.40 -8.17
CA GLU A 23 -29.54 7.27 -7.53
C GLU A 23 -29.39 6.96 -6.05
N GLU A 24 -30.50 6.75 -5.33
CA GLU A 24 -30.45 6.38 -3.91
C GLU A 24 -29.72 5.06 -3.69
N LYS A 25 -30.01 4.04 -4.52
CA LYS A 25 -29.29 2.76 -4.48
C LYS A 25 -27.79 2.95 -4.74
N GLY A 26 -27.42 3.62 -5.83
CA GLY A 26 -26.02 3.84 -6.18
C GLY A 26 -25.26 4.66 -5.12
N LEU A 27 -25.93 5.67 -4.55
CA LEU A 27 -25.39 6.48 -3.47
C LEU A 27 -25.16 5.64 -2.21
N ARG A 28 -26.10 4.76 -1.85
CA ARG A 28 -25.95 3.82 -0.73
C ARG A 28 -24.74 2.92 -0.94
N GLU A 29 -24.65 2.28 -2.09
CA GLU A 29 -23.57 1.35 -2.41
C GLU A 29 -22.20 2.04 -2.38
N MET A 30 -22.12 3.27 -2.92
CA MET A 30 -20.91 4.09 -2.85
C MET A 30 -20.55 4.46 -1.41
N CYS A 31 -21.53 4.86 -0.59
CA CYS A 31 -21.28 5.18 0.82
C CYS A 31 -20.81 3.95 1.61
N CYS A 32 -21.42 2.78 1.38
CA CYS A 32 -20.97 1.52 1.95
C CYS A 32 -19.53 1.21 1.56
N PHE A 33 -19.18 1.33 0.28
CA PHE A 33 -17.81 1.14 -0.18
C PHE A 33 -16.82 2.10 0.48
N VAL A 34 -17.17 3.39 0.56
CA VAL A 34 -16.32 4.40 1.20
C VAL A 34 -16.06 4.04 2.66
N VAL A 35 -17.11 3.73 3.43
CA VAL A 35 -16.99 3.47 4.87
C VAL A 35 -16.33 2.12 5.15
N LEU A 36 -16.67 1.07 4.41
CA LEU A 36 -16.24 -0.31 4.70
C LEU A 36 -14.86 -0.64 4.15
N VAL A 37 -14.39 0.10 3.15
CA VAL A 37 -13.10 -0.19 2.50
C VAL A 37 -12.24 1.05 2.44
N TYR A 38 -12.66 2.08 1.70
CA TYR A 38 -11.73 3.08 1.20
C TYR A 38 -11.28 4.13 2.23
N LEU A 39 -12.10 4.41 3.25
CA LEU A 39 -11.85 5.48 4.23
C LEU A 39 -10.54 5.27 5.00
N GLU A 40 -10.29 4.05 5.49
CA GLU A 40 -9.09 3.71 6.27
C GLU A 40 -7.82 4.02 5.48
N TRP A 41 -7.72 3.49 4.26
CA TRP A 41 -6.54 3.64 3.40
C TRP A 41 -6.33 5.08 2.91
N TRP A 42 -7.41 5.86 2.79
CA TRP A 42 -7.29 7.28 2.47
C TRP A 42 -6.72 8.08 3.65
N PHE A 43 -7.17 7.80 4.88
CA PHE A 43 -6.64 8.49 6.08
C PHE A 43 -5.16 8.18 6.32
N THR A 44 -4.72 6.98 5.97
CA THR A 44 -3.34 6.53 6.17
C THR A 44 -2.43 6.70 4.96
N ALA A 45 -2.96 7.22 3.85
CA ALA A 45 -2.22 7.56 2.63
C ALA A 45 -0.98 8.49 2.82
N PRO A 46 -0.95 9.44 3.78
CA PRO A 46 0.25 10.28 3.96
C PRO A 46 1.50 9.52 4.45
N SER A 47 1.36 8.27 4.89
CA SER A 47 2.45 7.50 5.49
C SER A 47 3.25 6.73 4.43
N ALA A 48 4.42 7.26 4.08
CA ALA A 48 5.32 6.64 3.10
C ALA A 48 5.76 5.22 3.52
N VAL A 49 6.17 5.06 4.78
CA VAL A 49 6.69 3.79 5.31
C VAL A 49 5.64 2.68 5.34
N GLN A 50 4.36 3.04 5.50
CA GLN A 50 3.24 2.08 5.49
C GLN A 50 2.66 1.84 4.09
N ALA A 51 3.01 2.66 3.10
CA ALA A 51 2.37 2.66 1.79
C ALA A 51 2.37 1.29 1.10
N PRO A 52 3.47 0.48 1.07
CA PRO A 52 3.42 -0.83 0.43
C PRO A 52 2.47 -1.82 1.14
N ARG A 53 2.44 -1.82 2.48
CA ARG A 53 1.50 -2.66 3.25
C ARG A 53 0.06 -2.22 3.01
N HIS A 54 -0.19 -0.91 2.97
CA HIS A 54 -1.52 -0.37 2.70
C HIS A 54 -1.99 -0.70 1.28
N ASP A 55 -1.13 -0.60 0.26
CA ASP A 55 -1.44 -1.02 -1.10
C ASP A 55 -1.87 -2.49 -1.13
N LEU A 56 -1.08 -3.38 -0.53
CA LEU A 56 -1.39 -4.82 -0.50
C LEU A 56 -2.69 -5.11 0.25
N ASN A 57 -2.89 -4.49 1.41
CA ASN A 57 -4.07 -4.74 2.24
C ASN A 57 -5.34 -4.13 1.65
N LEU A 58 -5.25 -2.96 1.00
CA LEU A 58 -6.36 -2.36 0.26
C LEU A 58 -6.82 -3.30 -0.87
N MET A 59 -5.88 -3.88 -1.63
CA MET A 59 -6.23 -4.86 -2.66
C MET A 59 -6.92 -6.09 -2.07
N LYS A 60 -6.43 -6.63 -0.95
CA LYS A 60 -7.09 -7.75 -0.25
C LYS A 60 -8.49 -7.37 0.27
N ALA A 61 -8.64 -6.19 0.85
CA ALA A 61 -9.92 -5.68 1.34
C ALA A 61 -10.94 -5.53 0.20
N LEU A 62 -10.50 -5.03 -0.96
CA LEU A 62 -11.33 -4.94 -2.16
C LEU A 62 -11.80 -6.30 -2.64
N LEU A 63 -10.88 -7.27 -2.78
CA LEU A 63 -11.23 -8.62 -3.21
C LEU A 63 -12.19 -9.29 -2.24
N ASN A 64 -12.04 -9.08 -0.93
CA ASN A 64 -12.99 -9.56 0.08
C ASN A 64 -14.35 -8.85 -0.02
N TYR A 65 -14.37 -7.56 -0.38
CA TYR A 65 -15.59 -6.79 -0.57
C TYR A 65 -16.44 -7.28 -1.75
N SER A 66 -15.90 -8.12 -2.64
CA SER A 66 -16.67 -8.80 -3.69
C SER A 66 -17.88 -9.57 -3.15
N THR A 67 -17.80 -10.08 -1.92
CA THR A 67 -18.89 -10.75 -1.20
C THR A 67 -20.07 -9.83 -0.89
N THR A 68 -19.82 -8.52 -0.78
CA THR A 68 -20.82 -7.49 -0.50
C THR A 68 -21.29 -6.81 -1.80
N ASN A 69 -20.35 -6.43 -2.66
CA ASN A 69 -20.66 -5.83 -3.97
C ASN A 69 -19.55 -6.18 -4.98
N SER A 70 -19.78 -7.23 -5.77
CA SER A 70 -18.83 -7.70 -6.77
C SER A 70 -18.54 -6.67 -7.86
N ALA A 71 -19.54 -5.90 -8.30
CA ALA A 71 -19.36 -4.90 -9.35
C ALA A 71 -18.39 -3.78 -8.92
N ILE A 72 -18.57 -3.23 -7.70
CA ILE A 72 -17.67 -2.20 -7.16
C ILE A 72 -16.28 -2.79 -6.90
N SER A 73 -16.23 -3.98 -6.29
CA SER A 73 -14.97 -4.68 -6.03
C SER A 73 -14.14 -4.86 -7.30
N THR A 74 -14.72 -5.43 -8.36
CA THR A 74 -14.04 -5.68 -9.63
C THR A 74 -13.58 -4.38 -10.29
N ALA A 75 -14.50 -3.43 -10.48
CA ALA A 75 -14.19 -2.17 -11.15
C ALA A 75 -13.09 -1.38 -10.40
N THR A 76 -13.11 -1.40 -9.07
CA THR A 76 -12.12 -0.69 -8.25
C THR A 76 -10.78 -1.43 -8.22
N SER A 77 -10.78 -2.75 -8.09
CA SER A 77 -9.55 -3.56 -8.06
C SER A 77 -8.79 -3.45 -9.38
N GLU A 78 -9.48 -3.55 -10.52
CA GLU A 78 -8.87 -3.37 -11.85
C GLU A 78 -8.30 -1.97 -12.05
N LYS A 79 -8.94 -0.95 -11.45
CA LYS A 79 -8.43 0.42 -11.50
C LYS A 79 -7.18 0.55 -10.66
N LEU A 80 -7.24 0.16 -9.38
CA LEU A 80 -6.16 0.36 -8.42
C LEU A 80 -4.95 -0.57 -8.62
N GLN A 81 -5.12 -1.73 -9.25
CA GLN A 81 -4.01 -2.59 -9.64
C GLN A 81 -2.95 -1.84 -10.47
N ARG A 82 -3.38 -0.80 -11.22
CA ARG A 82 -2.50 0.05 -12.03
C ARG A 82 -1.72 1.10 -11.22
N HIS A 83 -2.00 1.22 -9.92
CA HIS A 83 -1.48 2.24 -9.01
C HIS A 83 -0.70 1.63 -7.82
N LEU A 84 -0.24 0.38 -7.92
CA LEU A 84 0.49 -0.33 -6.86
C LEU A 84 2.02 -0.09 -6.93
N TRP A 85 2.45 1.16 -7.10
CA TRP A 85 3.87 1.49 -7.26
C TRP A 85 4.71 1.16 -6.02
N TYR A 86 4.11 1.26 -4.83
CA TYR A 86 4.82 0.95 -3.58
C TYR A 86 5.11 -0.56 -3.42
N LEU A 87 4.45 -1.42 -4.21
CA LEU A 87 4.75 -2.85 -4.31
C LEU A 87 5.81 -3.18 -5.38
N SER A 88 6.56 -2.19 -5.86
CA SER A 88 7.76 -2.41 -6.67
C SER A 88 8.92 -2.97 -5.83
N GLU A 89 9.89 -3.57 -6.50
CA GLU A 89 11.05 -4.20 -5.86
C GLU A 89 11.85 -3.22 -5.00
N GLU A 90 11.93 -1.95 -5.40
CA GLU A 90 12.62 -0.92 -4.62
C GLU A 90 11.75 -0.39 -3.49
N LEU A 91 10.52 0.07 -3.80
CA LEU A 91 9.69 0.81 -2.82
C LEU A 91 9.14 -0.07 -1.70
N VAL A 92 9.05 -1.40 -1.88
CA VAL A 92 8.64 -2.29 -0.78
C VAL A 92 9.58 -2.19 0.42
N GLY A 93 10.84 -1.79 0.21
CA GLY A 93 11.84 -1.58 1.27
C GLY A 93 11.40 -0.57 2.34
N LEU A 94 10.47 0.33 2.01
CA LEU A 94 9.86 1.25 2.97
C LEU A 94 9.20 0.52 4.16
N THR A 95 8.66 -0.68 3.95
CA THR A 95 8.01 -1.47 5.01
C THR A 95 8.95 -2.02 6.07
N LEU A 96 10.27 -2.01 5.83
CA LEU A 96 11.25 -2.33 6.88
C LEU A 96 11.19 -1.34 8.05
N PHE A 97 10.71 -0.12 7.80
CA PHE A 97 10.55 0.96 8.77
C PHE A 97 9.13 1.08 9.35
N ASP A 98 8.21 0.26 8.86
CA ASP A 98 6.84 0.17 9.36
C ASP A 98 6.81 -0.61 10.68
N GLU A 99 6.17 -0.03 11.70
CA GLU A 99 6.06 -0.59 13.04
C GLU A 99 5.04 -1.74 13.11
N ASP A 100 4.04 -1.73 12.23
CA ASP A 100 3.01 -2.77 12.17
C ASP A 100 3.49 -4.03 11.42
N VAL A 101 4.65 -3.96 10.78
CA VAL A 101 5.25 -5.11 10.11
C VAL A 101 6.01 -5.95 11.12
N SER A 102 5.52 -7.16 11.38
CA SER A 102 6.13 -8.07 12.35
C SER A 102 7.61 -8.36 12.05
N LEU A 103 8.40 -8.62 13.11
CA LEU A 103 9.81 -9.03 12.98
C LEU A 103 9.97 -10.27 12.09
N ALA A 104 9.03 -11.22 12.17
CA ALA A 104 9.04 -12.42 11.33
C ALA A 104 8.89 -12.08 9.84
N MET A 105 8.04 -11.10 9.49
CA MET A 105 7.91 -10.61 8.11
C MET A 105 9.19 -9.89 7.67
N LYS A 106 9.75 -9.00 8.51
CA LYS A 106 11.01 -8.30 8.19
C LYS A 106 12.15 -9.28 7.91
N ARG A 107 12.28 -10.34 8.71
CA ARG A 107 13.26 -11.41 8.45
C ARG A 107 13.06 -12.10 7.10
N ARG A 108 11.82 -12.50 6.77
CA ARG A 108 11.53 -13.09 5.44
C ARG A 108 11.85 -12.13 4.29
N MET A 109 11.57 -10.84 4.47
CA MET A 109 11.95 -9.85 3.46
C MET A 109 13.47 -9.77 3.28
N LEU A 110 14.25 -9.74 4.36
CA LEU A 110 15.71 -9.78 4.28
C LEU A 110 16.22 -11.06 3.62
N GLU A 111 15.60 -12.21 3.88
CA GLU A 111 15.90 -13.46 3.19
C GLU A 111 15.66 -13.33 1.68
N SER A 112 14.52 -12.76 1.26
CA SER A 112 14.24 -12.48 -0.15
C SER A 112 15.25 -11.50 -0.77
N MET A 113 15.73 -10.52 -0.01
CA MET A 113 16.78 -9.58 -0.44
C MET A 113 18.16 -10.22 -0.58
N LYS A 114 18.41 -11.37 0.05
CA LYS A 114 19.70 -12.09 0.00
C LYS A 114 19.72 -13.22 -1.03
N ARG A 115 18.60 -13.54 -1.68
CA ARG A 115 18.55 -14.56 -2.74
C ARG A 115 19.42 -14.11 -3.92
N GLN A 116 20.20 -15.01 -4.49
CA GLN A 116 20.96 -14.70 -5.71
C GLN A 116 19.98 -14.38 -6.85
N VAL A 117 20.20 -13.26 -7.55
CA VAL A 117 19.52 -12.97 -8.82
C VAL A 117 20.36 -13.53 -9.95
N GLU A 118 19.73 -14.14 -10.95
CA GLU A 118 20.42 -14.59 -12.17
C GLU A 118 20.86 -13.41 -13.07
N ASP A 119 20.28 -12.21 -12.90
CA ASP A 119 20.57 -10.99 -13.68
C ASP A 119 20.57 -9.71 -12.82
N GLU A 120 21.75 -9.29 -12.33
CA GLU A 120 21.93 -8.03 -11.58
C GLU A 120 21.70 -6.78 -12.44
N ASP A 121 21.88 -6.89 -13.76
CA ASP A 121 21.81 -5.80 -14.74
C ASP A 121 20.38 -5.47 -15.19
N GLU A 122 19.37 -6.29 -14.87
CA GLU A 122 17.99 -6.03 -15.28
C GLU A 122 17.38 -4.86 -14.48
N GLU A 123 16.72 -3.91 -15.16
CA GLU A 123 16.03 -2.82 -14.47
C GLU A 123 14.97 -3.37 -13.51
N PRO A 124 14.84 -2.81 -12.28
CA PRO A 124 13.83 -3.24 -11.34
C PRO A 124 12.43 -2.97 -11.88
N LEU A 125 11.50 -3.87 -11.58
CA LEU A 125 10.10 -3.71 -11.99
C LEU A 125 9.52 -2.46 -11.31
N LYS A 126 9.31 -1.41 -12.11
CA LYS A 126 8.76 -0.12 -11.64
C LYS A 126 7.30 -0.23 -11.20
N ARG A 127 6.60 -1.31 -11.56
CA ARG A 127 5.20 -1.56 -11.19
C ARG A 127 5.01 -3.01 -10.77
N CYS A 128 4.07 -3.22 -9.85
CA CYS A 128 3.60 -4.56 -9.56
C CYS A 128 2.99 -5.20 -10.82
N ASN A 129 3.54 -6.33 -11.25
CA ASN A 129 3.06 -7.10 -12.42
C ASN A 129 2.31 -8.38 -12.00
N ARG A 130 1.77 -8.42 -10.77
CA ARG A 130 1.03 -9.57 -10.26
C ARG A 130 -0.46 -9.43 -10.59
N ASP A 131 -1.09 -10.52 -10.99
CA ASP A 131 -2.55 -10.58 -11.17
C ASP A 131 -3.29 -10.50 -9.81
N LEU A 132 -4.60 -10.23 -9.87
CA LEU A 132 -5.43 -10.05 -8.67
C LEU A 132 -5.50 -11.31 -7.78
N ALA A 133 -5.51 -12.51 -8.36
CA ALA A 133 -5.56 -13.75 -7.59
C ALA A 133 -4.23 -13.97 -6.85
N THR A 134 -3.11 -13.68 -7.50
CA THR A 134 -1.79 -13.70 -6.87
C THR A 134 -1.70 -12.66 -5.75
N LEU A 135 -2.20 -11.44 -5.96
CA LEU A 135 -2.19 -10.39 -4.93
C LEU A 135 -3.00 -10.77 -3.67
N ALA A 136 -4.11 -11.51 -3.83
CA ALA A 136 -4.97 -11.94 -2.73
C ALA A 136 -4.21 -12.75 -1.66
N VAL A 137 -3.29 -13.61 -2.11
CA VAL A 137 -2.52 -14.52 -1.24
C VAL A 137 -1.10 -14.02 -0.95
N SER A 138 -0.66 -12.96 -1.64
CA SER A 138 0.71 -12.46 -1.54
C SER A 138 1.01 -11.88 -0.16
N GLN A 139 2.29 -11.93 0.21
CA GLN A 139 2.86 -11.30 1.39
C GLN A 139 3.98 -10.34 0.98
N LEU A 140 4.38 -9.43 1.86
CA LEU A 140 5.37 -8.38 1.56
C LEU A 140 6.73 -8.95 1.10
N ASP A 141 7.13 -10.09 1.64
CA ASP A 141 8.38 -10.78 1.29
C ASP A 141 8.45 -11.22 -0.18
N LEU A 142 7.31 -11.37 -0.86
CA LEU A 142 7.28 -11.73 -2.28
C LEU A 142 7.58 -10.56 -3.22
N PHE A 143 7.57 -9.33 -2.72
CA PHE A 143 7.92 -8.13 -3.50
C PHE A 143 9.35 -7.67 -3.23
N ALA A 144 9.94 -8.11 -2.11
CA ALA A 144 11.33 -7.85 -1.80
C ALA A 144 12.26 -8.67 -2.69
N SER A 145 13.34 -8.06 -3.13
CA SER A 145 14.40 -8.70 -3.92
C SER A 145 15.74 -8.03 -3.60
N PRO A 146 16.88 -8.53 -4.11
CA PRO A 146 18.16 -7.86 -3.91
C PRO A 146 18.15 -6.40 -4.39
N LYS A 147 17.30 -6.07 -5.37
CA LYS A 147 17.12 -4.69 -5.86
C LYS A 147 16.45 -3.76 -4.84
N THR A 148 15.83 -4.29 -3.78
CA THR A 148 15.25 -3.48 -2.69
C THR A 148 16.27 -2.57 -2.02
N VAL A 149 17.56 -2.98 -1.98
CA VAL A 149 18.63 -2.15 -1.40
C VAL A 149 18.83 -0.82 -2.14
N ARG A 150 18.50 -0.78 -3.45
CA ARG A 150 18.68 0.42 -4.30
C ARG A 150 17.87 1.62 -3.82
N LEU A 151 16.77 1.40 -3.11
CA LEU A 151 16.03 2.47 -2.46
C LEU A 151 16.91 3.24 -1.47
N PHE A 152 17.65 2.52 -0.63
CA PHE A 152 18.51 3.11 0.40
C PHE A 152 19.69 3.83 -0.23
N GLU A 153 20.29 3.26 -1.28
CA GLU A 153 21.37 3.88 -2.04
C GLU A 153 20.94 5.21 -2.67
N LYS A 154 19.76 5.24 -3.33
CA LYS A 154 19.20 6.45 -3.95
C LYS A 154 18.87 7.55 -2.94
N LEU A 155 18.51 7.16 -1.71
CA LEU A 155 18.21 8.08 -0.63
C LEU A 155 19.43 8.42 0.25
N HIS A 156 20.61 7.87 -0.10
CA HIS A 156 21.85 8.00 0.66
C HIS A 156 21.71 7.56 2.13
N LEU A 157 20.93 6.50 2.36
CA LEU A 157 20.72 5.89 3.67
C LEU A 157 21.76 4.79 3.91
N ALA A 158 22.24 4.69 5.14
CA ALA A 158 23.11 3.60 5.54
C ALA A 158 22.36 2.26 5.49
N THR A 159 23.05 1.19 5.10
CA THR A 159 22.48 -0.16 4.91
C THR A 159 23.08 -1.20 5.87
N ASP A 160 23.96 -0.78 6.78
CA ASP A 160 24.63 -1.63 7.76
C ASP A 160 23.65 -2.41 8.64
N PHE A 161 22.49 -1.82 8.92
CA PHE A 161 21.43 -2.46 9.69
C PHE A 161 20.85 -3.71 9.01
N LEU A 162 20.94 -3.84 7.67
CA LEU A 162 20.42 -5.00 6.93
C LEU A 162 21.17 -6.31 7.25
N GLU A 163 22.38 -6.22 7.79
CA GLU A 163 23.16 -7.38 8.23
C GLU A 163 22.82 -7.82 9.65
N ALA A 164 22.16 -6.96 10.44
CA ALA A 164 21.73 -7.26 11.80
C ALA A 164 20.29 -7.79 11.82
N ASP A 165 19.96 -8.59 12.85
CA ASP A 165 18.59 -9.06 13.04
C ASP A 165 17.64 -7.87 13.32
N PRO A 166 16.41 -7.84 12.73
CA PRO A 166 15.45 -6.77 12.93
C PRO A 166 15.11 -6.44 14.40
N SER A 167 15.29 -7.39 15.33
CA SER A 167 15.10 -7.14 16.76
C SER A 167 16.11 -6.15 17.37
N SER A 168 17.27 -5.96 16.73
CA SER A 168 18.34 -5.07 17.19
C SER A 168 18.24 -3.65 16.62
N TRP A 169 17.41 -3.44 15.60
CA TRP A 169 17.34 -2.17 14.86
C TRP A 169 16.88 -0.98 15.71
N GLY A 170 16.06 -1.23 16.74
CA GLY A 170 15.58 -0.17 17.64
C GLY A 170 16.68 0.55 18.43
N THR A 171 17.89 -0.01 18.48
CA THR A 171 19.07 0.62 19.09
C THR A 171 20.15 1.01 18.08
N ASN A 172 19.95 0.70 16.79
CA ASN A 172 20.89 1.08 15.74
C ASN A 172 20.66 2.55 15.35
N GLN A 173 21.67 3.40 15.57
CA GLN A 173 21.59 4.83 15.28
C GLN A 173 21.37 5.15 13.79
N THR A 174 21.96 4.37 12.88
CA THR A 174 21.80 4.59 11.44
C THR A 174 20.39 4.21 10.98
N PHE A 175 19.83 3.14 11.53
CA PHE A 175 18.44 2.75 11.30
C PHE A 175 17.47 3.82 11.80
N LEU A 176 17.68 4.34 13.02
CA LEU A 176 16.82 5.38 13.59
C LEU A 176 16.88 6.67 12.76
N ALA A 177 18.07 7.09 12.31
CA ALA A 177 18.23 8.24 11.43
C ALA A 177 17.51 8.04 10.09
N ALA A 178 17.62 6.86 9.48
CA ALA A 178 16.91 6.51 8.26
C ALA A 178 15.39 6.49 8.48
N GLN A 179 14.93 5.97 9.62
CA GLN A 179 13.52 5.95 9.99
C GLN A 179 12.94 7.35 10.08
N ASP A 180 13.63 8.27 10.75
CA ASP A 180 13.21 9.67 10.88
C ASP A 180 13.13 10.35 9.51
N GLN A 181 14.15 10.15 8.65
CA GLN A 181 14.13 10.68 7.29
C GLN A 181 12.96 10.14 6.47
N LEU A 182 12.74 8.82 6.47
CA LEU A 182 11.68 8.18 5.69
C LEU A 182 10.27 8.54 6.19
N LYS A 183 10.08 8.71 7.51
CA LYS A 183 8.80 9.15 8.08
C LYS A 183 8.43 10.58 7.66
N THR A 184 9.40 11.41 7.26
CA THR A 184 9.15 12.77 6.76
C THR A 184 8.92 12.86 5.25
N LEU A 185 9.06 11.76 4.50
CA LEU A 185 8.84 11.75 3.07
C LEU A 185 7.40 12.14 2.72
N LYS A 186 7.27 13.22 1.94
CA LYS A 186 5.97 13.68 1.46
C LYS A 186 5.53 12.84 0.26
N VAL A 187 4.56 11.96 0.48
CA VAL A 187 3.91 11.16 -0.56
C VAL A 187 2.70 11.88 -1.18
N VAL A 188 2.93 13.10 -1.66
CA VAL A 188 1.87 14.00 -2.18
C VAL A 188 1.11 13.39 -3.36
N ASN A 189 1.81 12.61 -4.20
CA ASN A 189 1.20 12.00 -5.37
C ASN A 189 0.21 10.88 -5.00
N ASP A 190 0.40 10.21 -3.87
CA ASP A 190 -0.50 9.15 -3.41
C ASP A 190 -1.91 9.70 -3.07
N HIS A 191 -1.97 10.91 -2.52
CA HIS A 191 -3.23 11.62 -2.29
C HIS A 191 -3.97 11.97 -3.59
N ALA A 192 -3.24 12.27 -4.67
CA ALA A 192 -3.81 12.61 -5.97
C ALA A 192 -4.24 11.36 -6.74
N GLU A 193 -3.45 10.28 -6.69
CA GLU A 193 -3.71 9.03 -7.40
C GLU A 193 -4.81 8.20 -6.73
N ARG A 194 -4.91 8.25 -5.41
CA ARG A 194 -6.02 7.63 -4.68
C ARG A 194 -7.26 8.53 -4.69
N GLY A 195 -7.15 9.84 -4.97
CA GLY A 195 -8.17 10.88 -4.79
C GLY A 195 -9.25 11.04 -5.86
#